data_AF-A0A2E2TDP0-F1
#
_entry.id   AF-A0A2E2TDP0-F1
#
_cell.length_a   1.000
_cell.length_b   1.000
_cell.length_c   1.000
_cell.angle_alpha   90.00
_cell.angle_beta   90.00
_cell.angle_gamma   90.00
#
_symmetry.space_group_name_H-M   'P 1'
#
loop_
_entity.id
_entity.type
_entity.pdbx_description
1 polymer ?
#
loop_
_entity_poly.entity_id
_entity_poly.type
_entity_poly.pdbx_seq_one_letter_code
_entity_poly.pdbx_strand_id
1 'polypeptide(L)'
;MKTVKDYFLEFKTELCRLNDDEFIGRFNGTVGISAFGFARQGYLWALEEELKRREIDFSSVGDEKIMSYKYVFFLKDRKLFRFSELDKKDAENWFKQYMSENHLDKIKFNPKMIEYNDYQIRFGMQKHQGVLVMETNNIAKKTTGNNACKK
;
A
#
# COMPACT_ATOMS: atom_id res chain seq x y z
N MET A 1 10.57 14.30 25.37
CA MET A 1 9.68 14.02 24.21
C MET A 1 10.56 13.88 22.98
N LYS A 2 10.43 12.81 22.18
CA LYS A 2 11.17 12.69 20.92
C LYS A 2 10.76 13.83 19.97
N THR A 3 11.74 14.45 19.34
CA THR A 3 11.54 15.48 18.32
C THR A 3 11.26 14.85 16.95
N VAL A 4 10.83 15.65 15.97
CA VAL A 4 10.70 15.22 14.57
C VAL A 4 12.03 14.65 14.05
N LYS A 5 13.16 15.25 14.43
CA LYS A 5 14.50 14.81 14.02
C LYS A 5 14.87 13.44 14.59
N ASP A 6 14.47 13.16 15.82
CA ASP A 6 14.72 11.85 16.45
C ASP A 6 13.94 10.75 15.72
N TYR A 7 12.65 10.99 15.45
CA TYR A 7 11.82 10.07 14.67
C TYR A 7 12.34 9.87 13.25
N PHE A 8 12.77 10.94 12.59
CA PHE A 8 13.40 10.86 11.27
C PHE A 8 14.61 9.93 11.26
N LEU A 9 15.53 10.07 12.22
CA LEU A 9 16.75 9.25 12.26
C LEU A 9 16.43 7.77 12.53
N GLU A 10 15.46 7.51 13.40
CA GLU A 10 14.97 6.17 13.72
C GLU A 10 14.35 5.50 12.48
N PHE A 11 13.40 6.17 11.82
CA PHE A 11 12.76 5.64 10.62
C PHE A 11 13.73 5.52 9.45
N LYS A 12 14.68 6.45 9.28
CA LYS A 12 15.72 6.34 8.26
C LYS A 12 16.55 5.06 8.43
N THR A 13 16.92 4.76 9.69
CA THR A 13 17.68 3.55 10.03
C THR A 13 16.86 2.28 9.84
N GLU A 14 15.55 2.33 10.11
CA GLU A 14 14.63 1.23 9.87
C GLU A 14 14.47 0.97 8.37
N LEU A 15 14.08 1.98 7.60
CA LEU A 15 13.70 1.88 6.20
C LEU A 15 14.88 1.51 5.30
N CYS A 16 16.11 1.94 5.61
CA CYS A 16 17.28 1.61 4.81
C CYS A 16 17.67 0.12 4.83
N ARG A 17 17.17 -0.64 5.82
CA ARG A 17 17.41 -2.09 5.97
C ARG A 17 16.41 -2.96 5.22
N LEU A 18 15.29 -2.39 4.79
CA LEU A 18 14.22 -3.13 4.12
C LEU A 18 14.59 -3.37 2.65
N ASN A 19 14.18 -4.50 2.08
CA ASN A 19 14.15 -4.63 0.62
C ASN A 19 12.97 -3.82 0.04
N ASP A 20 12.86 -3.74 -1.30
CA ASP A 20 11.83 -2.93 -1.94
C ASP A 20 10.40 -3.39 -1.57
N ASP A 21 10.13 -4.70 -1.53
CA ASP A 21 8.81 -5.24 -1.17
C ASP A 21 8.44 -5.00 0.31
N GLU A 22 9.43 -5.08 1.20
CA GLU A 22 9.28 -4.78 2.62
C GLU A 22 9.06 -3.30 2.84
N PHE A 23 9.80 -2.45 2.13
CA PHE A 23 9.69 -1.00 2.20
C PHE A 23 8.30 -0.51 1.76
N ILE A 24 7.81 -1.00 0.62
CA ILE A 24 6.46 -0.67 0.14
C ILE A 24 5.38 -1.24 1.08
N GLY A 25 5.57 -2.46 1.56
CA GLY A 25 4.66 -3.06 2.56
C GLY A 25 4.60 -2.24 3.84
N ARG A 26 5.75 -1.76 4.33
CA ARG A 26 5.87 -0.92 5.52
C ARG A 26 5.14 0.41 5.35
N PHE A 27 5.23 1.02 4.17
CA PHE A 27 4.44 2.20 3.82
C PHE A 27 2.94 1.90 3.80
N ASN A 28 2.52 0.90 3.02
CA ASN A 28 1.10 0.58 2.82
C ASN A 28 0.40 0.21 4.14
N GLY A 29 1.15 -0.40 5.08
CA GLY A 29 0.66 -0.68 6.43
C GLY A 29 0.32 0.57 7.26
N THR A 30 0.89 1.74 6.93
CA THR A 30 0.59 3.01 7.63
C THR A 30 -0.64 3.74 7.08
N VAL A 31 -1.10 3.38 5.88
CA VAL A 31 -2.24 4.04 5.22
C VAL A 31 -3.50 3.85 6.06
N GLY A 32 -4.15 4.96 6.42
CA GLY A 32 -5.37 4.95 7.24
C GLY A 32 -5.15 4.87 8.77
N ILE A 33 -3.90 4.87 9.25
CA ILE A 33 -3.63 5.03 10.69
C ILE A 33 -3.75 6.52 11.07
N SER A 34 -4.71 6.84 11.92
CA SER A 34 -5.04 8.22 12.31
C SER A 34 -4.09 8.84 13.35
N ALA A 35 -3.39 8.02 14.15
CA ALA A 35 -2.56 8.48 15.27
C ALA A 35 -1.08 8.64 14.85
N PHE A 36 -0.73 9.81 14.31
CA PHE A 36 0.61 10.05 13.78
C PHE A 36 0.96 11.54 13.96
N GLY A 37 1.31 11.94 15.19
CA GLY A 37 1.74 13.31 15.53
C GLY A 37 3.11 13.67 14.97
N PHE A 38 4.04 14.19 15.80
CA PHE A 38 5.41 14.50 15.37
C PHE A 38 6.17 13.32 14.72
N ALA A 39 5.83 12.09 15.10
CA ALA A 39 6.38 10.87 14.50
C ALA A 39 6.07 10.76 13.01
N ARG A 40 4.94 11.30 12.56
CA ARG A 40 4.55 11.29 11.14
C ARG A 40 5.53 12.08 10.35
N GLN A 41 5.76 13.33 10.71
CA GLN A 41 6.66 14.21 9.95
C GLN A 41 8.05 13.59 9.81
N GLY A 42 8.58 12.99 10.89
CA GLY A 42 9.86 12.28 10.83
C GLY A 42 9.83 11.08 9.90
N TYR A 43 8.77 10.27 9.95
CA TYR A 43 8.55 9.15 9.03
C TYR A 43 8.47 9.61 7.57
N LEU A 44 7.78 10.71 7.28
CA LEU A 44 7.61 11.24 5.93
C LEU A 44 8.95 11.64 5.33
N TRP A 45 9.77 12.36 6.09
CA TRP A 45 11.10 12.77 5.66
C TRP A 45 12.01 11.57 5.43
N ALA A 46 11.95 10.57 6.30
CA ALA A 46 12.73 9.35 6.14
C ALA A 46 12.32 8.57 4.89
N LEU A 47 11.02 8.52 4.60
CA LEU A 47 10.48 7.85 3.43
C LEU A 47 10.87 8.54 2.13
N GLU A 48 10.77 9.87 2.09
CA GLU A 48 11.19 10.67 0.93
C GLU A 48 12.69 10.48 0.65
N GLU A 49 13.53 10.56 1.68
CA GLU A 49 14.97 10.35 1.51
C GLU A 49 15.28 8.95 1.00
N GLU A 50 14.57 7.94 1.49
CA GLU A 50 14.76 6.55 1.07
C GLU A 50 14.29 6.31 -0.37
N LEU A 51 13.17 6.91 -0.80
CA LEU A 51 12.73 6.88 -2.20
C LEU A 51 13.77 7.51 -3.12
N LYS A 52 14.31 8.68 -2.74
CA LYS A 52 15.38 9.35 -3.47
C LYS A 52 16.65 8.49 -3.54
N ARG A 53 17.06 7.88 -2.42
CA ARG A 53 18.24 7.00 -2.34
C ARG A 53 18.11 5.74 -3.21
N ARG A 54 16.89 5.20 -3.33
CA ARG A 54 16.58 4.02 -4.16
C ARG A 54 16.31 4.36 -5.63
N GLU A 55 16.39 5.64 -5.99
CA GLU A 55 16.07 6.14 -7.33
C GLU A 55 14.66 5.73 -7.79
N ILE A 56 13.69 5.79 -6.87
CA ILE A 56 12.29 5.47 -7.16
C ILE A 56 11.55 6.76 -7.52
N ASP A 57 10.93 6.80 -8.70
CA ASP A 57 10.01 7.86 -9.10
C ASP A 57 8.72 7.78 -8.25
N PHE A 58 8.45 8.81 -7.47
CA PHE A 58 7.23 8.91 -6.65
C PHE A 58 6.30 10.07 -7.06
N SER A 59 6.52 10.63 -8.26
CA SER A 59 5.77 11.79 -8.78
C SER A 59 4.24 11.61 -8.83
N SER A 60 3.77 10.38 -9.05
CA SER A 60 2.35 10.03 -9.05
C SER A 60 1.68 10.13 -7.67
N VAL A 61 2.48 10.11 -6.62
CA VAL A 61 2.06 9.88 -5.24
C VAL A 61 2.10 11.15 -4.40
N GLY A 62 2.90 12.10 -4.85
CA GLY A 62 3.15 13.38 -4.23
C GLY A 62 4.34 14.04 -4.89
N ASP A 63 4.72 15.20 -4.36
CA ASP A 63 5.98 15.85 -4.68
C ASP A 63 6.87 15.94 -3.43
N GLU A 64 8.01 16.61 -3.55
CA GLU A 64 8.96 16.84 -2.44
C GLU A 64 8.34 17.62 -1.26
N LYS A 65 7.13 18.18 -1.41
CA LYS A 65 6.46 19.01 -0.41
C LYS A 65 5.24 18.32 0.20
N ILE A 66 4.55 17.46 -0.55
CA ILE A 66 3.27 16.85 -0.17
C ILE A 66 3.19 15.42 -0.70
N MET A 67 3.57 14.44 0.14
CA MET A 67 3.18 13.04 -0.07
C MET A 67 1.76 12.78 0.44
N SER A 68 0.93 12.12 -0.37
CA SER A 68 -0.39 11.66 0.06
C SER A 68 -0.28 10.32 0.79
N TYR A 69 -0.87 10.21 1.98
CA TYR A 69 -0.94 8.95 2.78
C TYR A 69 -2.33 8.33 2.76
N LYS A 70 -3.17 8.80 1.84
CA LYS A 70 -4.57 8.40 1.77
C LYS A 70 -4.76 7.05 1.08
N TYR A 71 -3.84 6.72 0.17
CA TYR A 71 -3.92 5.53 -0.67
C TYR A 71 -2.68 4.66 -0.52
N VAL A 72 -2.84 3.38 -0.81
CA VAL A 72 -1.72 2.45 -0.98
C VAL A 72 -1.03 2.65 -2.33
N PHE A 73 0.24 2.26 -2.40
CA PHE A 73 1.08 2.40 -3.60
C PHE A 73 1.70 1.08 -4.03
N PHE A 74 2.02 1.02 -5.33
CA PHE A 74 2.55 -0.14 -6.01
C PHE A 74 3.84 0.25 -6.71
N LEU A 75 4.92 -0.49 -6.45
CA LEU A 75 6.19 -0.28 -7.11
C LEU A 75 6.27 -1.13 -8.38
N LYS A 76 6.53 -0.49 -9.52
CA LYS A 76 6.80 -1.14 -10.80
C LYS A 76 7.84 -0.32 -11.55
N ASP A 77 8.84 -0.97 -12.15
CA ASP A 77 9.85 -0.32 -12.99
C ASP A 77 10.48 0.93 -12.34
N ARG A 78 10.82 0.84 -11.04
CA ARG A 78 11.35 1.95 -10.22
C ARG A 78 10.43 3.17 -10.13
N LYS A 79 9.12 2.99 -10.29
CA LYS A 79 8.10 4.02 -10.10
C LYS A 79 6.99 3.56 -9.18
N LEU A 80 6.54 4.45 -8.31
CA LEU A 80 5.32 4.27 -7.53
C LEU A 80 4.10 4.68 -8.34
N PHE A 81 3.11 3.81 -8.32
CA PHE A 81 1.80 4.03 -8.93
C PHE A 81 0.72 4.00 -7.87
N ARG A 82 -0.30 4.82 -8.08
CA ARG A 82 -1.60 4.61 -7.44
C ARG A 82 -2.34 3.49 -8.15
N PHE A 83 -3.33 2.92 -7.47
CA PHE A 83 -4.10 1.82 -8.06
C PHE A 83 -4.82 2.24 -9.34
N SER A 84 -5.36 3.46 -9.40
CA SER A 84 -6.03 3.98 -10.61
C SER A 84 -5.10 4.18 -11.82
N GLU A 85 -3.78 4.27 -11.60
CA GLU A 85 -2.79 4.46 -12.64
C GLU A 85 -2.22 3.14 -13.17
N LEU A 86 -2.52 2.02 -12.50
CA LEU A 86 -2.13 0.71 -12.98
C LEU A 86 -2.88 0.37 -14.27
N ASP A 87 -2.17 -0.27 -15.19
CA ASP A 87 -2.83 -0.91 -16.33
C ASP A 87 -3.78 -2.02 -15.84
N LYS A 88 -4.78 -2.33 -16.65
CA LYS A 88 -5.84 -3.27 -16.28
C LYS A 88 -5.27 -4.64 -15.89
N LYS A 89 -4.20 -5.10 -16.55
CA LYS A 89 -3.61 -6.42 -16.32
C LYS A 89 -2.96 -6.46 -14.93
N ASP A 90 -2.21 -5.43 -14.57
CA ASP A 90 -1.55 -5.34 -13.27
C ASP A 90 -2.56 -5.17 -12.13
N ALA A 91 -3.56 -4.31 -12.31
CA ALA A 91 -4.64 -4.16 -11.33
C ALA A 91 -5.42 -5.47 -11.13
N GLU A 92 -5.69 -6.22 -12.21
CA GLU A 92 -6.29 -7.55 -12.13
C GLU A 92 -5.40 -8.57 -11.39
N ASN A 93 -4.08 -8.51 -11.58
CA ASN A 93 -3.15 -9.42 -10.90
C ASN A 93 -3.16 -9.17 -9.39
N TRP A 94 -3.06 -7.91 -8.97
CA TRP A 94 -3.18 -7.52 -7.56
C TRP A 94 -4.51 -7.94 -6.95
N PHE A 95 -5.61 -7.75 -7.69
CA PHE A 95 -6.94 -8.16 -7.25
C PHE A 95 -7.06 -9.69 -7.08
N LYS A 96 -6.57 -10.46 -8.05
CA LYS A 96 -6.56 -11.93 -7.97
C LYS A 96 -5.72 -12.43 -6.81
N GLN A 97 -4.54 -11.83 -6.62
CA GLN A 97 -3.67 -12.15 -5.49
C GLN A 97 -4.39 -11.92 -4.15
N TYR A 98 -4.94 -10.70 -3.94
CA TYR A 98 -5.71 -10.38 -2.74
C TYR A 98 -6.86 -11.35 -2.49
N MET A 99 -7.64 -11.67 -3.53
CA MET A 99 -8.75 -12.63 -3.43
C MET A 99 -8.24 -14.03 -3.06
N SER A 100 -7.09 -14.43 -3.59
CA SER A 100 -6.50 -15.73 -3.30
C SER A 100 -5.98 -15.86 -1.88
N GLU A 101 -5.45 -14.77 -1.31
CA GLU A 101 -4.90 -14.78 0.04
C GLU A 101 -5.98 -14.62 1.12
N ASN A 102 -7.01 -13.79 0.87
CA ASN A 102 -7.97 -13.37 1.89
C ASN A 102 -9.36 -14.02 1.75
N HIS A 103 -9.69 -14.55 0.56
CA HIS A 103 -11.03 -15.01 0.22
C HIS A 103 -11.01 -16.32 -0.61
N LEU A 104 -10.20 -17.29 -0.18
CA LEU A 104 -10.09 -18.63 -0.80
C LEU A 104 -11.45 -19.27 -1.09
N ASP A 105 -12.41 -19.12 -0.17
CA ASP A 105 -13.77 -19.64 -0.27
C ASP A 105 -14.57 -19.04 -1.44
N LYS A 106 -14.19 -17.85 -1.90
CA LYS A 106 -14.89 -17.08 -2.95
C LYS A 106 -14.27 -17.23 -4.34
N ILE A 107 -13.03 -17.71 -4.46
CA ILE A 107 -12.35 -17.89 -5.75
C ILE A 107 -13.17 -18.77 -6.70
N LYS A 108 -13.83 -19.81 -6.17
CA LYS A 108 -14.69 -20.72 -6.94
C LYS A 108 -15.86 -20.03 -7.65
N PHE A 109 -16.23 -18.82 -7.23
CA PHE A 109 -17.27 -18.02 -7.88
C PHE A 109 -16.72 -17.09 -8.97
N ASN A 110 -15.44 -17.25 -9.34
CA ASN A 110 -14.76 -16.52 -10.41
C ASN A 110 -14.90 -15.00 -10.26
N PRO A 111 -14.32 -14.40 -9.20
CA PRO A 111 -14.39 -12.95 -9.00
C PRO A 111 -13.73 -12.22 -10.17
N LYS A 112 -14.46 -11.27 -10.78
CA LYS A 112 -13.99 -10.48 -11.91
C LYS A 112 -14.09 -9.00 -11.62
N MET A 113 -12.96 -8.30 -11.70
CA MET A 113 -12.91 -6.85 -11.57
C MET A 113 -13.66 -6.20 -12.75
N ILE A 114 -14.48 -5.18 -12.44
CA ILE A 114 -15.29 -4.43 -13.39
C ILE A 114 -14.69 -3.04 -13.58
N GLU A 115 -14.53 -2.30 -12.48
CA GLU A 115 -13.91 -0.99 -12.44
C GLU A 115 -13.11 -0.81 -11.16
N TYR A 116 -12.14 0.09 -11.18
CA TYR A 116 -11.29 0.40 -10.05
C TYR A 116 -10.84 1.85 -10.06
N ASN A 117 -10.59 2.38 -8.87
CA ASN A 117 -9.90 3.65 -8.66
C ASN A 117 -9.12 3.58 -7.33
N ASP A 118 -8.57 4.71 -6.89
CA ASP A 118 -7.78 4.78 -5.64
C ASP A 118 -8.59 4.48 -4.37
N TYR A 119 -9.92 4.55 -4.43
CA TYR A 119 -10.81 4.37 -3.29
C TYR A 119 -11.41 2.97 -3.23
N GLN A 120 -11.94 2.50 -4.36
CA GLN A 120 -12.73 1.28 -4.41
C GLN A 120 -12.49 0.46 -5.68
N ILE A 121 -12.67 -0.84 -5.50
CA ILE A 121 -12.69 -1.84 -6.57
C ILE A 121 -14.08 -2.42 -6.61
N ARG A 122 -14.70 -2.40 -7.79
CA ARG A 122 -15.98 -3.04 -8.04
C ARG A 122 -15.77 -4.31 -8.83
N PHE A 123 -16.42 -5.38 -8.41
CA PHE A 123 -16.24 -6.70 -9.01
C PHE A 123 -17.54 -7.51 -8.99
N GLY A 124 -17.67 -8.42 -9.95
CA GLY A 124 -18.76 -9.39 -10.03
C GLY A 124 -18.31 -10.79 -9.61
N MET A 125 -19.27 -11.63 -9.24
CA MET A 125 -19.08 -13.06 -8.94
C MET A 125 -20.24 -13.86 -9.51
N GLN A 126 -19.99 -15.07 -10.03
CA GLN A 126 -21.00 -15.88 -10.72
C GLN A 126 -22.23 -16.24 -9.86
N LYS A 127 -22.06 -16.36 -8.54
CA LYS A 127 -23.15 -16.69 -7.60
C LYS A 127 -23.92 -15.44 -7.12
N HIS A 128 -23.43 -14.24 -7.39
CA HIS A 128 -24.03 -12.99 -6.90
C HIS A 128 -24.65 -12.21 -8.06
N GLN A 129 -25.97 -12.01 -8.00
CA GLN A 129 -26.64 -11.06 -8.88
C GLN A 129 -26.43 -9.64 -8.36
N GLY A 130 -25.28 -9.05 -8.69
CA GLY A 130 -24.94 -7.70 -8.29
C GLY A 130 -23.46 -7.37 -8.43
N VAL A 131 -23.16 -6.08 -8.26
CA VAL A 131 -21.79 -5.57 -8.20
C VAL A 131 -21.37 -5.45 -6.74
N LEU A 132 -20.30 -6.14 -6.37
CA LEU A 132 -19.67 -6.05 -5.07
C LEU A 132 -18.63 -4.93 -5.08
N VAL A 133 -18.38 -4.35 -3.92
CA VAL A 133 -17.44 -3.23 -3.73
C VAL A 133 -16.50 -3.57 -2.58
N MET A 134 -15.22 -3.24 -2.74
CA MET A 134 -14.23 -3.28 -1.66
C MET A 134 -13.33 -2.05 -1.72
N GLU A 135 -12.74 -1.68 -0.58
CA GLU A 135 -11.75 -0.60 -0.54
C GLU A 135 -10.43 -1.03 -1.18
N THR A 136 -9.89 -0.17 -2.06
CA THR A 136 -8.64 -0.42 -2.78
C THR A 136 -7.44 -0.57 -1.83
N ASN A 137 -7.45 0.18 -0.72
CA ASN A 137 -6.37 0.11 0.27
C ASN A 137 -6.18 -1.29 0.87
N ASN A 138 -7.20 -2.15 0.86
CA ASN A 138 -7.09 -3.50 1.37
C ASN A 138 -6.21 -4.40 0.49
N ILE A 139 -6.01 -4.06 -0.78
CA ILE A 139 -5.33 -4.93 -1.74
C ILE A 139 -3.82 -5.06 -1.49
N ALA A 140 -3.21 -4.01 -0.93
CA ALA A 140 -1.76 -3.91 -0.75
C ALA A 140 -1.36 -3.74 0.72
N LYS A 141 -2.35 -3.55 1.61
CA LYS A 141 -2.15 -3.75 3.04
C LYS A 141 -1.92 -5.23 3.26
N LYS A 142 -0.65 -5.61 3.44
CA LYS A 142 -0.34 -6.86 4.11
C LYS A 142 -1.02 -6.76 5.45
N THR A 143 -2.05 -7.58 5.69
CA THR A 143 -2.54 -7.83 7.04
C THR A 143 -1.29 -8.13 7.83
N THR A 144 -0.94 -7.30 8.81
CA THR A 144 0.01 -7.71 9.83
C THR A 144 -0.62 -8.94 10.45
N GLY A 145 -0.28 -10.10 9.88
CA GLY A 145 -0.51 -11.37 10.50
C GLY A 145 -0.01 -11.18 11.92
N ASN A 146 -0.88 -11.52 12.85
CA ASN A 146 -0.59 -11.73 14.24
C ASN A 146 0.61 -12.70 14.34
N ASN A 147 1.82 -12.23 14.05
CA ASN A 147 3.02 -12.72 14.68
C ASN A 147 3.10 -11.98 16.01
N ALA A 148 2.08 -12.24 16.84
CA ALA A 148 2.34 -12.42 18.24
C ALA A 148 3.55 -13.36 18.28
N CYS A 149 4.66 -12.89 18.86
CA CYS A 149 5.76 -13.73 19.27
C CYS A 149 5.17 -14.97 19.94
N LYS A 150 5.09 -16.06 19.18
CA LYS A 150 5.01 -17.42 19.68
C LYS A 150 6.36 -18.04 19.39
N LYS A 151 7.35 -17.64 20.18
CA LYS A 151 7.98 -18.47 21.21
C LYS A 151 9.08 -17.67 21.88
#